data_AF-A0A9P9N086-F1
#
_entry.id   AF-A0A9P9N086-F1
#
_cell.length_a   1.000
_cell.length_b   1.000
_cell.length_c   1.000
_cell.angle_alpha   90.00
_cell.angle_beta   90.00
_cell.angle_gamma   90.00
#
_symmetry.space_group_name_H-M   'P 1'
#
loop_
_entity.id
_entity.type
_entity.pdbx_description
1 polymer ?
#
loop_
_entity_poly.entity_id
_entity_poly.type
_entity_poly.pdbx_seq_one_letter_code
_entity_poly.pdbx_strand_id
1 'polypeptide(L)'
;MVKFASLAGLDFNEEKTGSVCIVRPRNTSNTPAEVHPSLPKGDVRWGFLKLDSQSGRFLIDQESVDRHVEELRLQLDACKSTFDWIHAWNIYGARFFSSNFGKPANSFGLAHVDMLLETFARIQVKLFAATGGSVTSTLKQMLSDRFGVTDIPEGYLYFPMSMGGLDLKSPFIDLYLIRGSICSRPDIYMDNFFSSEETEYMVAKKEFENGTYRRGTPVDYSLKQKYGDQDFFTMEEFTRYREQTSSSLLRAYELLKKEPEVQGVKTTLEVVDALGPEWHTLSPYQQWVMQLYSANMIARFGGLNVVEKSLLPTGMVTMFRESRFKWQG
;
A
#
# COMPACT_ATOMS: atom_id res chain seq x y z
N MET A 1 -22.53 1.07 -22.60
CA MET A 1 -21.06 1.07 -22.83
C MET A 1 -20.73 0.93 -24.31
N VAL A 2 -20.96 -0.22 -24.96
CA VAL A 2 -20.62 -0.43 -26.39
C VAL A 2 -21.21 0.63 -27.33
N LYS A 3 -22.48 1.00 -27.13
CA LYS A 3 -23.13 2.07 -27.90
C LYS A 3 -22.46 3.44 -27.73
N PHE A 4 -21.99 3.76 -26.52
CA PHE A 4 -21.29 5.03 -26.26
C PHE A 4 -19.90 5.03 -26.86
N ALA A 5 -19.14 3.95 -26.69
CA ALA A 5 -17.81 3.79 -27.28
C ALA A 5 -17.86 3.92 -28.81
N SER A 6 -18.81 3.22 -29.46
CA SER A 6 -19.05 3.35 -30.90
C SER A 6 -19.44 4.76 -31.33
N LEU A 7 -20.32 5.45 -30.59
CA LEU A 7 -20.70 6.83 -30.88
C LEU A 7 -19.52 7.82 -30.69
N ALA A 8 -18.61 7.53 -29.77
CA ALA A 8 -17.43 8.34 -29.48
C ALA A 8 -16.21 7.98 -30.33
N GLY A 9 -16.30 6.96 -31.19
CA GLY A 9 -15.16 6.47 -31.99
C GLY A 9 -14.06 5.80 -31.16
N LEU A 10 -14.41 5.19 -30.04
CA LEU A 10 -13.49 4.50 -29.13
C LEU A 10 -13.64 2.98 -29.28
N ASP A 11 -12.51 2.28 -29.32
CA ASP A 11 -12.44 0.82 -29.29
C ASP A 11 -11.95 0.31 -27.93
N PHE A 12 -12.47 -0.84 -27.50
CA PHE A 12 -12.00 -1.49 -26.27
C PHE A 12 -10.72 -2.26 -26.53
N ASN A 13 -9.73 -2.08 -25.65
CA ASN A 13 -8.59 -2.98 -25.61
C ASN A 13 -9.01 -4.23 -24.84
N GLU A 14 -9.35 -5.30 -25.56
CA GLU A 14 -9.83 -6.57 -24.99
C GLU A 14 -8.82 -7.21 -24.02
N GLU A 15 -7.51 -6.96 -24.18
CA GLU A 15 -6.49 -7.48 -23.25
C GLU A 15 -6.48 -6.72 -21.91
N LYS A 16 -6.96 -5.48 -21.89
CA LYS A 16 -6.95 -4.59 -20.72
C LYS A 16 -8.33 -4.31 -20.15
N THR A 17 -9.37 -4.89 -20.73
CA THR A 17 -10.76 -4.68 -20.32
C THR A 17 -11.27 -5.98 -19.71
N GLY A 18 -11.91 -5.88 -18.55
CA GLY A 18 -12.47 -7.04 -17.87
C GLY A 18 -13.71 -6.65 -17.09
N SER A 19 -14.43 -7.63 -16.58
CA SER A 19 -15.62 -7.41 -15.76
C SER A 19 -15.71 -8.48 -14.69
N VAL A 20 -16.21 -8.09 -13.53
CA VAL A 20 -16.40 -8.98 -12.39
C VAL A 20 -17.77 -8.73 -11.78
N CYS A 21 -18.47 -9.80 -11.42
CA CYS A 21 -19.71 -9.72 -10.65
C CYS A 21 -19.41 -10.16 -9.21
N ILE A 22 -19.61 -9.24 -8.27
CA ILE A 22 -19.46 -9.52 -6.84
C ILE A 22 -20.87 -9.63 -6.26
N VAL A 23 -21.18 -10.78 -5.66
CA VAL A 23 -22.47 -11.04 -5.03
C VAL A 23 -22.29 -11.25 -3.53
N ARG A 24 -23.25 -10.78 -2.75
CA ARG A 24 -23.29 -11.06 -1.31
C ARG A 24 -23.46 -12.58 -1.14
N PRO A 25 -22.61 -13.27 -0.35
CA PRO A 25 -22.76 -14.71 -0.13
C PRO A 25 -24.11 -14.97 0.53
N ARG A 26 -25.06 -15.53 -0.23
CA ARG A 26 -26.43 -15.81 0.24
C ARG A 26 -26.63 -17.21 0.78
N ASN A 27 -25.68 -18.12 0.54
CA ASN A 27 -25.47 -19.44 1.14
C ASN A 27 -24.17 -19.99 0.51
N THR A 28 -23.63 -21.09 1.04
CA THR A 28 -22.33 -21.75 0.75
C THR A 28 -22.04 -22.18 -0.70
N SER A 29 -22.62 -21.53 -1.73
CA SER A 29 -22.23 -21.74 -3.12
C SER A 29 -20.92 -21.01 -3.41
N ASN A 30 -19.82 -21.77 -3.52
CA ASN A 30 -18.50 -21.26 -3.92
C ASN A 30 -18.40 -20.92 -5.43
N THR A 31 -19.53 -20.88 -6.15
CA THR A 31 -19.56 -20.57 -7.58
C THR A 31 -19.53 -19.05 -7.79
N PRO A 32 -18.55 -18.52 -8.55
CA PRO A 32 -18.55 -17.11 -8.97
C PRO A 32 -19.87 -16.73 -9.63
N ALA A 33 -20.35 -15.52 -9.38
CA ALA A 33 -21.54 -15.01 -10.07
C ALA A 33 -21.24 -14.84 -11.56
N GLU A 34 -22.17 -15.29 -12.41
CA GLU A 34 -22.03 -15.14 -13.85
C GLU A 34 -22.05 -13.66 -14.24
N VAL A 35 -21.00 -13.25 -14.96
CA VAL A 35 -20.91 -11.92 -15.56
C VAL A 35 -21.86 -11.87 -16.76
N HIS A 36 -22.67 -10.81 -16.84
CA HIS A 36 -23.63 -10.65 -17.93
C HIS A 36 -22.92 -10.69 -19.30
N PRO A 37 -23.40 -11.45 -20.30
CA PRO A 37 -22.70 -11.67 -21.58
C PRO A 37 -22.39 -10.40 -22.40
N SER A 38 -23.07 -9.29 -22.10
CA SER A 38 -22.83 -7.99 -22.75
C SER A 38 -21.65 -7.19 -22.19
N LEU A 39 -21.05 -7.67 -21.10
CA LEU A 39 -19.89 -7.04 -20.48
C LEU A 39 -18.57 -7.61 -21.03
N PRO A 40 -17.49 -6.82 -21.05
CA PRO A 40 -16.18 -7.28 -21.49
C PRO A 40 -15.72 -8.54 -20.76
N LYS A 41 -15.13 -9.46 -21.52
CA LYS A 41 -14.58 -10.70 -20.97
C LYS A 41 -13.18 -10.42 -20.43
N GLY A 42 -12.84 -11.00 -19.29
CA GLY A 42 -11.50 -10.90 -18.71
C GLY A 42 -11.52 -10.42 -17.27
N ASP A 43 -10.33 -10.39 -16.66
CA ASP A 43 -10.14 -10.00 -15.27
C ASP A 43 -10.03 -8.48 -15.12
N VAL A 44 -10.59 -7.93 -14.04
CA VAL A 44 -10.31 -6.55 -13.65
C VAL A 44 -8.96 -6.50 -12.94
N ARG A 45 -7.97 -5.85 -13.57
CA ARG A 45 -6.58 -5.81 -13.10
C ARG A 45 -6.05 -4.38 -12.94
N TRP A 46 -5.10 -4.22 -12.02
CA TRP A 46 -4.30 -3.01 -11.86
C TRP A 46 -2.89 -3.37 -11.38
N GLY A 47 -1.88 -3.21 -12.25
CA GLY A 47 -0.52 -3.67 -11.94
C GLY A 47 -0.50 -5.18 -11.69
N PHE A 48 -0.09 -5.59 -10.49
CA PHE A 48 -0.14 -6.97 -10.00
C PHE A 48 -1.39 -7.30 -9.22
N LEU A 49 -2.40 -6.43 -9.21
CA LEU A 49 -3.67 -6.70 -8.54
C LEU A 49 -4.69 -7.25 -9.52
N LYS A 50 -5.43 -8.26 -9.08
CA LYS A 50 -6.58 -8.86 -9.75
C LYS A 50 -7.76 -8.84 -8.78
N LEU A 51 -8.89 -8.29 -9.22
CA LEU A 51 -10.11 -8.27 -8.41
C LEU A 51 -10.73 -9.67 -8.39
N ASP A 52 -10.79 -10.26 -7.20
CA ASP A 52 -11.39 -11.56 -6.99
C ASP A 52 -12.91 -11.46 -6.84
N SER A 53 -13.61 -12.26 -7.65
CA SER A 53 -15.08 -12.29 -7.70
C SER A 53 -15.73 -12.85 -6.43
N GLN A 54 -15.03 -13.73 -5.71
CA GLN A 54 -15.60 -14.43 -4.55
C GLN A 54 -15.50 -13.58 -3.29
N SER A 55 -14.31 -13.04 -3.01
CA SER A 55 -14.05 -12.19 -1.85
C SER A 55 -14.43 -10.73 -2.07
N GLY A 56 -14.52 -10.29 -3.33
CA GLY A 56 -14.68 -8.88 -3.68
C GLY A 56 -13.45 -8.02 -3.37
N ARG A 57 -12.28 -8.65 -3.17
CA ARG A 57 -11.02 -7.99 -2.82
C ARG A 57 -10.02 -8.08 -3.95
N PHE A 58 -9.11 -7.11 -4.02
CA PHE A 58 -7.96 -7.20 -4.89
C PHE A 58 -6.91 -8.14 -4.29
N LEU A 59 -6.58 -9.20 -5.03
CA LEU A 59 -5.53 -10.15 -4.71
C LEU A 59 -4.31 -9.92 -5.59
N ILE A 60 -3.12 -10.31 -5.13
CA ILE A 60 -1.91 -10.27 -5.95
C ILE A 60 -1.95 -11.41 -6.97
N ASP A 61 -1.81 -11.08 -8.25
CA ASP A 61 -1.61 -11.99 -9.37
C ASP A 61 -0.20 -12.61 -9.29
N GLN A 62 -0.12 -13.74 -8.59
CA GLN A 62 1.14 -14.42 -8.33
C GLN A 62 1.80 -14.96 -9.61
N GLU A 63 1.03 -15.26 -10.67
CA GLU A 63 1.58 -15.67 -11.97
C GLU A 63 2.28 -14.51 -12.66
N SER A 64 1.69 -13.30 -12.60
CA SER A 64 2.33 -12.10 -13.09
C SER A 64 3.60 -11.76 -12.31
N VAL A 65 3.55 -11.87 -10.98
CA VAL A 65 4.73 -11.71 -10.13
C VAL A 65 5.82 -12.69 -10.53
N ASP A 66 5.50 -13.96 -10.76
CA ASP A 66 6.47 -14.98 -11.13
C ASP A 66 7.20 -14.68 -12.44
N ARG A 67 6.50 -14.15 -13.44
CA ARG A 67 7.14 -13.68 -14.69
C ARG A 67 8.15 -12.57 -14.43
N HIS A 68 7.79 -11.59 -13.60
CA HIS A 68 8.70 -10.49 -13.26
C HIS A 68 9.84 -10.91 -12.31
N VAL A 69 9.66 -11.96 -11.52
CA VAL A 69 10.74 -12.57 -10.72
C VAL A 69 11.82 -13.16 -11.65
N GLU A 70 11.42 -13.86 -12.72
CA GLU A 70 12.37 -14.37 -13.70
C GLU A 70 13.09 -13.24 -14.45
N GLU A 71 12.36 -12.18 -14.83
CA GLU A 71 12.97 -10.99 -15.45
C GLU A 71 13.98 -10.31 -14.51
N LEU A 72 13.62 -10.14 -13.23
CA LEU A 72 14.53 -9.59 -12.23
C LEU A 72 15.77 -10.47 -12.06
N ARG A 73 15.64 -11.80 -12.07
CA ARG A 73 16.81 -12.70 -12.02
C ARG A 73 17.77 -12.41 -13.17
N LEU A 74 17.26 -12.31 -14.40
CA LEU A 74 18.08 -11.97 -15.58
C LEU A 74 18.79 -10.62 -15.43
N GLN A 75 18.10 -9.60 -14.89
CA GLN A 75 18.73 -8.29 -14.64
C GLN A 75 19.84 -8.37 -13.60
N LEU A 76 19.63 -9.12 -12.52
CA LEU A 76 20.61 -9.29 -11.45
C LEU A 76 21.84 -10.06 -11.94
N ASP A 77 21.65 -11.12 -12.74
CA ASP A 77 22.74 -11.93 -13.29
C ASP A 77 23.61 -11.14 -14.30
N ALA A 78 23.01 -10.17 -15.00
CA ALA A 78 23.73 -9.33 -15.95
C ALA A 78 24.54 -8.18 -15.31
N CYS A 79 24.39 -7.95 -13.99
CA CYS A 79 25.07 -6.88 -13.28
C CYS A 79 26.58 -7.17 -13.13
N LYS A 80 27.42 -6.19 -13.51
CA LYS A 80 28.88 -6.34 -13.52
C LYS A 80 29.52 -5.95 -12.19
N SER A 81 28.90 -5.05 -11.44
CA SER A 81 29.37 -4.58 -10.15
C SER A 81 28.33 -4.79 -9.04
N THR A 82 28.81 -4.81 -7.79
CA THR A 82 27.93 -4.89 -6.62
C THR A 82 26.99 -3.68 -6.53
N PHE A 83 27.45 -2.49 -6.92
CA PHE A 83 26.61 -1.29 -6.92
C PHE A 83 25.51 -1.36 -7.98
N ASP A 84 25.81 -1.84 -9.19
CA ASP A 84 24.78 -2.05 -10.23
C ASP A 84 23.73 -3.05 -9.75
N TRP A 85 24.16 -4.13 -9.08
CA TRP A 85 23.28 -5.15 -8.54
C TRP A 85 22.35 -4.59 -7.44
N ILE A 86 22.89 -3.83 -6.49
CA ILE A 86 22.10 -3.15 -5.44
C ILE A 86 21.12 -2.16 -6.07
N HIS A 87 21.57 -1.40 -7.07
CA HIS A 87 20.73 -0.45 -7.76
C HIS A 87 19.57 -1.14 -8.51
N ALA A 88 19.85 -2.24 -9.21
CA ALA A 88 18.86 -3.09 -9.87
C ALA A 88 17.80 -3.60 -8.87
N TRP A 89 18.26 -4.14 -7.73
CA TRP A 89 17.39 -4.57 -6.65
C TRP A 89 16.52 -3.42 -6.10
N ASN A 90 17.12 -2.27 -5.82
CA ASN A 90 16.41 -1.14 -5.23
C ASN A 90 15.32 -0.58 -6.17
N ILE A 91 15.59 -0.52 -7.47
CA ILE A 91 14.63 -0.04 -8.47
C ILE A 91 13.58 -1.10 -8.77
N TYR A 92 14.00 -2.33 -9.09
CA TYR A 92 13.10 -3.35 -9.57
C TYR A 92 12.56 -4.19 -8.42
N GLY A 93 13.44 -4.88 -7.69
CA GLY A 93 13.10 -5.78 -6.58
C GLY A 93 12.29 -5.13 -5.45
N ALA A 94 12.59 -3.87 -5.12
CA ALA A 94 11.83 -3.12 -4.12
C ALA A 94 10.79 -2.19 -4.76
N ARG A 95 11.23 -1.14 -5.47
CA ARG A 95 10.33 -0.05 -5.86
C ARG A 95 9.29 -0.45 -6.92
N PHE A 96 9.66 -1.15 -7.98
CA PHE A 96 8.72 -1.52 -9.05
C PHE A 96 7.65 -2.48 -8.56
N PHE A 97 8.03 -3.53 -7.81
CA PHE A 97 7.05 -4.44 -7.21
C PHE A 97 6.11 -3.69 -6.28
N SER A 98 6.62 -2.90 -5.33
CA SER A 98 5.78 -2.11 -4.42
C SER A 98 4.81 -1.18 -5.17
N SER A 99 5.28 -0.54 -6.24
CA SER A 99 4.45 0.39 -7.02
C SER A 99 3.34 -0.33 -7.79
N ASN A 100 3.57 -1.56 -8.22
CA ASN A 100 2.60 -2.36 -8.96
C ASN A 100 1.67 -3.19 -8.06
N PHE A 101 1.98 -3.34 -6.77
CA PHE A 101 1.06 -3.91 -5.78
C PHE A 101 -0.04 -2.94 -5.33
N GLY A 102 -0.04 -1.71 -5.83
CA GLY A 102 -0.98 -0.67 -5.42
C GLY A 102 -0.53 0.04 -4.16
N LYS A 103 -0.91 1.32 -4.03
CA LYS A 103 -0.63 2.08 -2.82
C LYS A 103 -1.54 1.61 -1.68
N PRO A 104 -1.01 1.35 -0.48
CA PRO A 104 -1.81 1.00 0.67
C PRO A 104 -2.87 2.08 0.96
N ALA A 105 -4.11 1.64 1.15
CA ALA A 105 -5.23 2.49 1.49
C ALA A 105 -6.16 1.73 2.44
N ASN A 106 -6.93 2.46 3.23
CA ASN A 106 -7.86 1.85 4.17
C ASN A 106 -8.91 0.96 3.51
N SER A 107 -9.23 1.16 2.23
CA SER A 107 -10.13 0.29 1.46
C SER A 107 -9.59 -1.11 1.22
N PHE A 108 -8.27 -1.27 1.13
CA PHE A 108 -7.62 -2.58 1.01
C PHE A 108 -7.51 -3.29 2.37
N GLY A 109 -7.26 -2.50 3.41
CA GLY A 109 -7.12 -2.95 4.79
C GLY A 109 -5.86 -3.77 5.07
N LEU A 110 -5.74 -4.25 6.32
CA LEU A 110 -4.55 -4.95 6.82
C LEU A 110 -4.23 -6.24 6.03
N ALA A 111 -5.26 -6.96 5.59
CA ALA A 111 -5.08 -8.21 4.82
C ALA A 111 -4.25 -8.00 3.54
N HIS A 112 -4.36 -6.82 2.91
CA HIS A 112 -3.55 -6.49 1.75
C HIS A 112 -2.09 -6.26 2.12
N VAL A 113 -1.80 -5.55 3.22
CA VAL A 113 -0.42 -5.36 3.70
C VAL A 113 0.24 -6.70 4.04
N ASP A 114 -0.49 -7.60 4.69
CA ASP A 114 0.01 -8.95 4.99
C ASP A 114 0.29 -9.74 3.69
N MET A 115 -0.58 -9.65 2.69
CA MET A 115 -0.36 -10.27 1.38
C MET A 115 0.87 -9.70 0.64
N LEU A 116 1.15 -8.40 0.78
CA LEU A 116 2.37 -7.78 0.24
C LEU A 116 3.62 -8.31 0.95
N LEU A 117 3.61 -8.38 2.28
CA LEU A 117 4.71 -8.93 3.07
C LEU A 117 5.00 -10.38 2.67
N GLU A 118 3.97 -11.22 2.58
CA GLU A 118 4.09 -12.62 2.13
C GLU A 118 4.64 -12.71 0.70
N THR A 119 4.17 -11.85 -0.20
CA THR A 119 4.62 -11.86 -1.60
C THR A 119 6.09 -11.44 -1.70
N PHE A 120 6.54 -10.43 -0.96
CA PHE A 120 7.95 -10.05 -0.93
C PHE A 120 8.84 -11.13 -0.33
N ALA A 121 8.39 -11.83 0.71
CA ALA A 121 9.09 -12.98 1.24
C ALA A 121 9.22 -14.09 0.18
N ARG A 122 8.15 -14.39 -0.55
CA ARG A 122 8.15 -15.36 -1.66
C ARG A 122 9.11 -14.96 -2.78
N ILE A 123 9.13 -13.68 -3.17
CA ILE A 123 10.06 -13.14 -4.17
C ILE A 123 11.52 -13.39 -3.74
N GLN A 124 11.88 -13.04 -2.50
CA GLN A 124 13.25 -13.25 -2.01
C GLN A 124 13.63 -14.73 -1.96
N VAL A 125 12.75 -15.60 -1.47
CA VAL A 125 13.00 -17.04 -1.44
C VAL A 125 13.22 -17.58 -2.86
N LYS A 126 12.41 -17.18 -3.83
CA LYS A 126 12.57 -17.60 -5.23
C LYS A 126 13.88 -17.11 -5.84
N LEU A 127 14.20 -15.83 -5.69
CA LEU A 127 15.42 -15.24 -6.28
C LEU A 127 16.70 -15.78 -5.64
N PHE A 128 16.69 -15.95 -4.31
CA PHE A 128 17.91 -16.13 -3.52
C PHE A 128 17.98 -17.49 -2.83
N ALA A 129 17.26 -18.50 -3.33
CA ALA A 129 17.24 -19.85 -2.74
C ALA A 129 18.65 -20.42 -2.51
N ALA A 130 19.58 -20.19 -3.45
CA ALA A 130 20.95 -20.69 -3.39
C ALA A 130 21.79 -20.11 -2.24
N THR A 131 21.41 -18.93 -1.75
CA THR A 131 22.15 -18.14 -0.76
C THR A 131 21.37 -17.99 0.55
N GLY A 132 20.41 -18.88 0.82
CA GLY A 132 19.62 -18.87 2.06
C GLY A 132 18.35 -18.03 2.02
N GLY A 133 17.88 -17.65 0.83
CA GLY A 133 16.57 -17.04 0.61
C GLY A 133 16.46 -15.56 0.95
N SER A 134 17.59 -14.85 1.11
CA SER A 134 17.59 -13.42 1.45
C SER A 134 18.51 -12.59 0.56
N VAL A 135 18.09 -11.34 0.34
CA VAL A 135 18.88 -10.36 -0.40
C VAL A 135 20.20 -10.05 0.31
N THR A 136 20.21 -10.01 1.64
CA THR A 136 21.40 -9.70 2.44
C THR A 136 22.42 -10.83 2.38
N SER A 137 22.00 -12.08 2.49
CA SER A 137 22.91 -13.23 2.40
C SER A 137 23.56 -13.32 1.02
N THR A 138 22.79 -13.09 -0.05
CA THR A 138 23.31 -13.03 -1.42
C THR A 138 24.37 -11.93 -1.57
N LEU A 139 24.07 -10.74 -1.04
CA LEU A 139 24.98 -9.60 -1.12
C LEU A 139 26.26 -9.83 -0.31
N LYS A 140 26.16 -10.43 0.89
CA LYS A 140 27.32 -10.82 1.71
C LYS A 140 28.19 -11.85 0.99
N GLN A 141 27.59 -12.87 0.38
CA GLN A 141 28.32 -13.86 -0.41
C GLN A 141 29.05 -13.20 -1.58
N MET A 142 28.36 -12.34 -2.34
CA MET A 142 28.97 -11.61 -3.45
C MET A 142 30.14 -10.72 -3.02
N LEU A 143 30.04 -10.05 -1.86
CA LEU A 143 31.12 -9.23 -1.31
C LEU A 143 32.30 -10.09 -0.83
N SER A 144 32.02 -11.23 -0.21
CA SER A 144 33.03 -12.22 0.17
C SER A 144 33.79 -12.75 -1.06
N ASP A 145 33.07 -13.17 -2.10
CA ASP A 145 33.68 -13.76 -3.30
C ASP A 145 34.53 -12.77 -4.09
N ARG A 146 34.09 -11.51 -4.16
CA ARG A 146 34.78 -10.47 -4.95
C ARG A 146 35.92 -9.79 -4.21
N PHE A 147 35.78 -9.59 -2.89
CA PHE A 147 36.70 -8.75 -2.12
C PHE A 147 37.36 -9.48 -0.94
N GLY A 148 37.01 -10.74 -0.67
CA GLY A 148 37.52 -11.50 0.48
C GLY A 148 37.05 -10.98 1.83
N VAL A 149 36.03 -10.11 1.86
CA VAL A 149 35.51 -9.51 3.10
C VAL A 149 34.44 -10.41 3.70
N THR A 150 34.73 -10.97 4.86
CA THR A 150 33.80 -11.78 5.66
C THR A 150 33.23 -10.98 6.84
N ASP A 151 32.16 -11.46 7.47
CA ASP A 151 31.55 -10.87 8.68
C ASP A 151 31.00 -9.44 8.51
N ILE A 152 30.32 -9.19 7.40
CA ILE A 152 29.68 -7.89 7.12
C ILE A 152 28.38 -7.78 7.92
N PRO A 153 28.22 -6.75 8.79
CA PRO A 153 26.98 -6.55 9.53
C PRO A 153 25.86 -6.11 8.59
N GLU A 154 24.62 -6.56 8.84
CA GLU A 154 23.49 -6.20 7.95
C GLU A 154 23.20 -4.70 7.93
N GLY A 155 23.43 -4.00 9.04
CA GLY A 155 23.31 -2.55 9.11
C GLY A 155 24.17 -1.85 8.05
N TYR A 156 25.38 -2.34 7.78
CA TYR A 156 26.24 -1.78 6.72
C TYR A 156 25.59 -1.85 5.33
N LEU A 157 24.86 -2.93 5.04
CA LEU A 157 24.18 -3.10 3.76
C LEU A 157 23.02 -2.09 3.59
N TYR A 158 22.23 -1.90 4.64
CA TYR A 158 21.03 -1.05 4.60
C TYR A 158 21.28 0.43 4.91
N PHE A 159 22.37 0.76 5.62
CA PHE A 159 22.65 2.14 6.02
C PHE A 159 22.83 3.04 4.80
N PRO A 160 22.41 4.33 4.89
CA PRO A 160 22.60 5.27 3.80
C PRO A 160 24.08 5.39 3.40
N MET A 161 24.33 5.57 2.10
CA MET A 161 25.70 5.86 1.60
C MET A 161 26.30 7.10 2.25
N SER A 162 25.49 8.10 2.61
CA SER A 162 25.93 9.31 3.33
C SER A 162 26.47 9.03 4.74
N MET A 163 26.27 7.82 5.26
CA MET A 163 26.76 7.34 6.56
C MET A 163 27.74 6.18 6.39
N GLY A 164 28.21 5.93 5.17
CA GLY A 164 29.17 4.87 4.84
C GLY A 164 28.56 3.49 4.58
N GLY A 165 27.24 3.35 4.51
CA GLY A 165 26.59 2.08 4.12
C GLY A 165 26.40 1.91 2.61
N LEU A 166 25.73 0.82 2.20
CA LEU A 166 25.48 0.51 0.78
C LEU A 166 24.09 0.90 0.26
N ASP A 167 23.22 1.46 1.13
CA ASP A 167 21.86 1.93 0.79
C ASP A 167 20.98 0.87 0.08
N LEU A 168 21.15 -0.40 0.44
CA LEU A 168 20.24 -1.49 0.04
C LEU A 168 18.82 -1.16 0.56
N LYS A 169 17.79 -1.44 -0.25
CA LYS A 169 16.39 -1.23 0.15
C LYS A 169 15.74 -2.53 0.58
N SER A 170 15.03 -2.47 1.71
CA SER A 170 14.14 -3.51 2.19
C SER A 170 12.71 -3.16 1.80
N PRO A 171 12.02 -4.03 1.01
CA PRO A 171 10.62 -3.77 0.65
C PRO A 171 9.64 -3.92 1.82
N PHE A 172 10.10 -4.44 2.96
CA PHE A 172 9.27 -4.72 4.12
C PHE A 172 9.11 -3.52 5.05
N ILE A 173 10.09 -2.62 5.11
CA ILE A 173 10.14 -1.57 6.15
C ILE A 173 8.98 -0.58 6.00
N ASP A 174 8.72 -0.10 4.79
CA ASP A 174 7.59 0.82 4.55
C ASP A 174 6.25 0.17 4.90
N LEU A 175 6.11 -1.15 4.69
CA LEU A 175 4.93 -1.91 5.06
C LEU A 175 4.78 -2.05 6.58
N TYR A 176 5.87 -2.32 7.29
CA TYR A 176 5.84 -2.38 8.76
C TYR A 176 5.54 -1.02 9.40
N LEU A 177 6.02 0.07 8.81
CA LEU A 177 5.77 1.43 9.29
C LEU A 177 4.28 1.82 9.22
N ILE A 178 3.52 1.25 8.29
CA ILE A 178 2.07 1.55 8.15
C ILE A 178 1.16 0.47 8.74
N ARG A 179 1.71 -0.71 9.07
CA ARG A 179 0.92 -1.89 9.45
C ARG A 179 0.05 -1.64 10.68
N GLY A 180 0.51 -0.82 11.63
CA GLY A 180 -0.24 -0.50 12.84
C GLY A 180 -1.28 0.62 12.69
N SER A 181 -1.26 1.39 11.60
CA SER A 181 -2.18 2.52 11.37
C SER A 181 -3.23 2.23 10.30
N ILE A 182 -2.99 1.23 9.44
CA ILE A 182 -3.96 0.83 8.42
C ILE A 182 -5.21 0.22 9.06
N CYS A 183 -6.37 0.51 8.46
CA CYS A 183 -7.63 -0.09 8.88
C CYS A 183 -7.54 -1.62 8.83
N SER A 184 -7.82 -2.30 9.95
CA SER A 184 -7.82 -3.76 9.99
C SER A 184 -8.95 -4.37 9.15
N ARG A 185 -10.13 -3.72 9.18
CA ARG A 185 -11.36 -4.19 8.56
C ARG A 185 -12.11 -3.02 7.92
N PRO A 186 -11.97 -2.81 6.59
CA PRO A 186 -12.55 -1.67 5.89
C PRO A 186 -14.08 -1.63 5.96
N ASP A 187 -14.71 -2.80 6.09
CA ASP A 187 -16.15 -3.02 6.23
C ASP A 187 -16.78 -2.21 7.38
N ILE A 188 -16.03 -1.97 8.45
CA ILE A 188 -16.50 -1.19 9.61
C ILE A 188 -16.94 0.21 9.20
N TYR A 189 -16.31 0.84 8.20
CA TYR A 189 -16.72 2.18 7.75
C TYR A 189 -18.10 2.16 7.08
N MET A 190 -18.41 1.11 6.31
CA MET A 190 -19.70 0.95 5.68
C MET A 190 -20.77 0.53 6.70
N ASP A 191 -20.44 -0.35 7.64
CA ASP A 191 -21.35 -0.75 8.73
C ASP A 191 -21.75 0.46 9.60
N ASN A 192 -20.78 1.31 9.93
CA ASN A 192 -21.02 2.57 10.65
C ASN A 192 -21.88 3.54 9.84
N PHE A 193 -21.65 3.63 8.52
CA PHE A 193 -22.50 4.42 7.63
C PHE A 193 -23.94 3.91 7.65
N PHE A 194 -24.19 2.62 7.41
CA PHE A 194 -25.55 2.07 7.39
C PHE A 194 -26.27 2.26 8.74
N SER A 195 -25.56 2.06 9.85
CA SER A 195 -26.11 2.30 11.20
C SER A 195 -26.46 3.77 11.43
N SER A 196 -25.62 4.68 10.91
CA SER A 196 -25.86 6.13 11.00
C SER A 196 -27.03 6.55 10.12
N GLU A 197 -27.13 6.02 8.90
CA GLU A 197 -28.23 6.27 7.95
C GLU A 197 -29.58 5.85 8.54
N GLU A 198 -29.65 4.68 9.17
CA GLU A 198 -30.86 4.22 9.86
C GLU A 198 -31.22 5.13 11.05
N THR A 199 -30.24 5.57 11.84
CA THR A 199 -30.46 6.49 12.95
C THR A 199 -30.95 7.86 12.47
N GLU A 200 -30.33 8.39 11.41
CA GLU A 200 -30.71 9.67 10.78
C GLU A 200 -32.15 9.60 10.26
N TYR A 201 -32.54 8.51 9.60
CA TYR A 201 -33.91 8.27 9.16
C TYR A 201 -34.89 8.26 10.34
N MET A 202 -34.60 7.50 11.39
CA MET A 202 -35.47 7.37 12.56
C MET A 202 -35.64 8.70 13.32
N VAL A 203 -34.57 9.49 13.44
CA VAL A 203 -34.63 10.83 14.05
C VAL A 203 -35.46 11.76 13.19
N ALA A 204 -35.20 11.82 11.87
CA ALA A 204 -35.94 12.69 10.96
C ALA A 204 -37.43 12.35 10.91
N LYS A 205 -37.78 11.06 10.87
CA LYS A 205 -39.15 10.57 10.93
C LYS A 205 -39.84 11.00 12.23
N LYS A 206 -39.18 10.77 13.37
CA LYS A 206 -39.71 11.16 14.69
C LYS A 206 -39.90 12.68 14.81
N GLU A 207 -38.98 13.47 14.29
CA GLU A 207 -39.08 14.94 14.31
C GLU A 207 -40.22 15.45 13.42
N PHE A 208 -40.42 14.82 12.25
CA PHE A 208 -41.53 15.12 11.35
C PHE A 208 -42.89 14.78 12.00
N GLU A 209 -43.03 13.57 12.54
CA GLU A 209 -44.27 13.09 13.18
C GLU A 209 -44.65 13.93 14.41
N ASN A 210 -43.66 14.33 15.21
CA ASN A 210 -43.87 15.17 16.41
C ASN A 210 -44.01 16.67 16.07
N GLY A 211 -43.74 17.09 14.84
CA GLY A 211 -43.75 18.50 14.44
C GLY A 211 -42.68 19.36 15.11
N THR A 212 -41.60 18.76 15.63
CA THR A 212 -40.55 19.45 16.37
C THR A 212 -39.31 19.65 15.49
N TYR A 213 -38.93 20.90 15.19
CA TYR A 213 -37.68 21.22 14.50
C TYR A 213 -36.61 21.74 15.47
N ARG A 214 -35.40 21.17 15.45
CA ARG A 214 -34.25 21.51 16.31
C ARG A 214 -33.46 22.76 15.87
N ARG A 215 -34.12 23.89 15.65
CA ARG A 215 -33.47 25.20 15.86
C ARG A 215 -34.28 25.93 16.90
N GLY A 216 -33.61 26.45 17.93
CA GLY A 216 -34.17 27.03 19.17
C GLY A 216 -35.09 28.25 19.03
N THR A 217 -35.86 28.35 17.96
CA THR A 217 -36.99 29.23 17.81
C THR A 217 -38.23 28.33 17.66
N PRO A 218 -39.24 28.45 18.53
CA PRO A 218 -40.55 27.85 18.30
C PRO A 218 -41.19 28.62 17.15
N VAL A 219 -40.76 28.34 15.93
CA VAL A 219 -41.46 28.83 14.75
C VAL A 219 -42.69 27.94 14.67
N ASP A 220 -43.82 28.53 15.05
CA ASP A 220 -45.19 28.01 14.91
C ASP A 220 -45.60 27.86 13.43
N TYR A 221 -44.66 27.48 12.58
CA TYR A 221 -44.88 26.97 11.23
C TYR A 221 -44.74 25.46 11.35
N SER A 222 -45.79 24.81 11.83
CA SER A 222 -45.87 23.36 11.74
C SER A 222 -45.64 22.99 10.27
N LEU A 223 -44.59 22.20 9.99
CA LEU A 223 -44.33 21.66 8.65
C LEU A 223 -45.59 20.95 8.10
N LYS A 224 -46.42 20.43 9.00
CA LYS A 224 -47.78 19.93 8.79
C LYS A 224 -48.74 20.91 8.11
N GLN A 225 -48.72 22.21 8.43
CA GLN A 225 -49.57 23.21 7.76
C GLN A 225 -49.14 23.48 6.32
N LYS A 226 -47.85 23.30 5.99
CA LYS A 226 -47.29 23.57 4.66
C LYS A 226 -47.31 22.34 3.74
N TYR A 227 -47.14 21.14 4.31
CA TYR A 227 -47.06 19.88 3.57
C TYR A 227 -48.30 18.97 3.77
N GLY A 228 -49.30 19.41 4.55
CA GLY A 228 -50.57 18.70 4.73
C GLY A 228 -50.43 17.36 5.47
N ASP A 229 -51.37 16.45 5.19
CA ASP A 229 -51.42 15.06 5.72
C ASP A 229 -50.43 14.11 5.02
N GLN A 230 -49.32 14.61 4.46
CA GLN A 230 -48.34 13.75 3.82
C GLN A 230 -47.57 12.92 4.83
N ASP A 231 -47.45 11.61 4.56
CA ASP A 231 -46.60 10.71 5.32
C ASP A 231 -45.12 11.11 5.15
N PHE A 232 -44.31 10.82 6.17
CA PHE A 232 -42.86 10.95 6.03
C PHE A 232 -42.35 9.98 4.95
N PHE A 233 -41.22 10.32 4.32
CA PHE A 233 -40.61 9.48 3.29
C PHE A 233 -40.40 8.02 3.75
N THR A 234 -40.55 7.10 2.82
CA THR A 234 -40.06 5.72 3.00
C THR A 234 -38.53 5.72 3.11
N MET A 235 -37.93 4.65 3.64
CA MET A 235 -36.47 4.54 3.73
C MET A 235 -35.82 4.55 2.33
N GLU A 236 -36.47 3.92 1.36
CA GLU A 236 -36.05 3.91 -0.04
C GLU A 236 -36.04 5.32 -0.64
N GLU A 237 -37.08 6.12 -0.39
CA GLU A 237 -37.13 7.50 -0.86
C GLU A 237 -36.14 8.41 -0.14
N PHE A 238 -36.03 8.27 1.19
CA PHE A 238 -35.10 9.04 2.01
C PHE A 238 -33.65 8.86 1.54
N THR A 239 -33.30 7.65 1.13
CA THR A 239 -31.94 7.29 0.71
C THR A 239 -31.70 7.33 -0.80
N ARG A 240 -32.72 7.73 -1.59
CA ARG A 240 -32.68 7.73 -3.06
C ARG A 240 -31.52 8.53 -3.65
N TYR A 241 -31.16 9.64 -3.01
CA TYR A 241 -30.09 10.54 -3.45
C TYR A 241 -28.89 10.55 -2.49
N ARG A 242 -28.64 9.44 -1.80
CA ARG A 242 -27.59 9.32 -0.77
C ARG A 242 -26.21 9.81 -1.21
N GLU A 243 -25.84 9.61 -2.48
CA GLU A 243 -24.55 10.07 -3.03
C GLU A 243 -24.39 11.61 -3.02
N GLN A 244 -25.50 12.36 -3.02
CA GLN A 244 -25.52 13.82 -3.04
C GLN A 244 -25.83 14.41 -1.66
N THR A 245 -26.58 13.70 -0.83
CA THR A 245 -27.15 14.25 0.42
C THR A 245 -26.53 13.69 1.70
N SER A 246 -25.95 12.48 1.65
CA SER A 246 -25.47 11.80 2.86
C SER A 246 -24.05 12.23 3.23
N SER A 247 -23.93 12.96 4.34
CA SER A 247 -22.64 13.32 4.93
C SER A 247 -21.94 12.10 5.55
N SER A 248 -22.70 11.14 6.07
CA SER A 248 -22.18 9.89 6.62
C SER A 248 -21.56 8.99 5.54
N LEU A 249 -22.17 8.93 4.34
CA LEU A 249 -21.59 8.24 3.19
C LEU A 249 -20.31 8.93 2.71
N LEU A 250 -20.31 10.26 2.61
CA LEU A 250 -19.10 11.03 2.25
C LEU A 250 -17.96 10.74 3.22
N ARG A 251 -18.24 10.75 4.53
CA ARG A 251 -17.25 10.43 5.56
C ARG A 251 -16.71 9.00 5.42
N ALA A 252 -17.57 8.02 5.16
CA ALA A 252 -17.13 6.65 4.93
C ALA A 252 -16.22 6.54 3.69
N TYR A 253 -16.59 7.22 2.60
CA TYR A 253 -15.79 7.30 1.36
C TYR A 253 -14.41 7.93 1.59
N GLU A 254 -14.34 9.03 2.33
CA GLU A 254 -13.07 9.69 2.68
C GLU A 254 -12.19 8.79 3.55
N LEU A 255 -12.77 8.12 4.56
CA LEU A 255 -12.05 7.20 5.44
C LEU A 255 -11.49 5.98 4.68
N LEU A 256 -12.27 5.41 3.76
CA LEU A 256 -11.85 4.30 2.92
C LEU A 256 -10.72 4.68 1.96
N LYS A 257 -10.72 5.90 1.43
CA LYS A 257 -9.67 6.39 0.52
C LYS A 257 -8.39 6.82 1.22
N LYS A 258 -8.45 7.11 2.52
CA LYS A 258 -7.30 7.61 3.27
C LYS A 258 -6.14 6.59 3.23
N GLU A 259 -4.94 7.07 2.91
CA GLU A 259 -3.70 6.30 3.03
C GLU A 259 -3.34 6.16 4.53
N PRO A 260 -2.78 5.02 4.96
CA PRO A 260 -2.37 4.82 6.34
C PRO A 260 -1.22 5.76 6.72
N GLU A 261 -1.21 6.19 7.98
CA GLU A 261 -0.18 7.08 8.50
C GLU A 261 1.10 6.31 8.81
N VAL A 262 2.26 6.83 8.39
CA VAL A 262 3.56 6.24 8.72
C VAL A 262 3.81 6.41 10.22
N GLN A 263 3.97 5.31 10.95
CA GLN A 263 4.21 5.34 12.38
C GLN A 263 5.63 5.81 12.69
N GLY A 264 5.75 6.70 13.68
CA GLY A 264 7.04 7.16 14.16
C GLY A 264 7.84 6.04 14.82
N VAL A 265 9.15 6.00 14.53
CA VAL A 265 10.06 5.02 15.12
C VAL A 265 10.45 5.46 16.53
N LYS A 266 10.22 4.60 17.52
CA LYS A 266 10.66 4.87 18.90
C LYS A 266 12.17 4.73 18.98
N THR A 267 12.85 5.84 19.29
CA THR A 267 14.30 5.90 19.40
C THR A 267 14.79 5.38 20.75
N THR A 268 15.91 4.66 20.76
CA THR A 268 16.62 4.29 22.00
C THR A 268 17.68 5.34 22.38
N LEU A 269 18.05 5.38 23.66
CA LEU A 269 19.07 6.32 24.16
C LEU A 269 20.39 6.20 23.38
N GLU A 270 20.84 4.98 23.09
CA GLU A 270 22.06 4.71 22.32
C GLU A 270 22.06 5.38 20.93
N VAL A 271 20.90 5.41 20.27
CA VAL A 271 20.76 6.02 18.94
C VAL A 271 20.71 7.54 19.05
N VAL A 272 20.06 8.07 20.08
CA VAL A 272 20.06 9.51 20.38
C VAL A 272 21.48 9.99 20.68
N ASP A 273 22.23 9.27 21.48
CA ASP A 273 23.61 9.63 21.81
C ASP A 273 24.52 9.58 20.57
N ALA A 274 24.30 8.62 19.68
CA ALA A 274 25.12 8.44 18.48
C ALA A 274 24.80 9.43 17.33
N LEU A 275 23.57 9.94 17.21
CA LEU A 275 23.15 10.82 16.09
C LEU A 275 22.72 12.23 16.52
N GLY A 276 22.35 12.40 17.79
CA GLY A 276 21.81 13.65 18.33
C GLY A 276 20.71 14.24 17.43
N PRO A 277 20.85 15.50 17.00
CA PRO A 277 19.84 16.19 16.21
C PRO A 277 19.67 15.63 14.78
N GLU A 278 20.68 14.94 14.23
CA GLU A 278 20.59 14.37 12.87
C GLU A 278 19.46 13.34 12.75
N TRP A 279 19.08 12.67 13.84
CA TRP A 279 17.98 11.71 13.88
C TRP A 279 16.66 12.25 13.30
N HIS A 280 16.32 13.51 13.61
CA HIS A 280 15.07 14.14 13.17
C HIS A 280 15.08 14.53 11.70
N THR A 281 16.25 14.56 11.06
CA THR A 281 16.39 14.85 9.62
C THR A 281 16.21 13.61 8.74
N LEU A 282 16.26 12.43 9.35
CA LEU A 282 16.13 11.15 8.66
C LEU A 282 14.67 10.87 8.30
N SER A 283 14.45 10.22 7.15
CA SER A 283 13.13 9.70 6.83
C SER A 283 12.70 8.60 7.80
N PRO A 284 11.39 8.33 7.98
CA PRO A 284 10.92 7.24 8.82
C PRO A 284 11.53 5.88 8.47
N TYR A 285 11.75 5.61 7.17
CA TYR A 285 12.47 4.43 6.69
C TYR A 285 13.90 4.39 7.24
N GLN A 286 14.64 5.49 7.14
CA GLN A 286 16.02 5.57 7.62
C GLN A 286 16.08 5.43 9.14
N GLN A 287 15.18 6.09 9.86
CA GLN A 287 15.04 5.94 11.31
C GLN A 287 14.84 4.47 11.70
N TRP A 288 13.96 3.75 10.98
CA TRP A 288 13.71 2.33 11.23
C TRP A 288 14.98 1.49 11.02
N VAL A 289 15.64 1.64 9.87
CA VAL A 289 16.88 0.93 9.55
C VAL A 289 17.94 1.17 10.62
N MET A 290 18.16 2.44 10.97
CA MET A 290 19.20 2.81 11.93
C MET A 290 18.90 2.28 13.32
N GLN A 291 17.66 2.38 13.78
CA GLN A 291 17.22 1.83 15.07
C GLN A 291 17.31 0.30 15.11
N LEU A 292 16.97 -0.39 14.03
CA LEU A 292 16.98 -1.85 13.96
C LEU A 292 18.39 -2.42 14.08
N TYR A 293 19.37 -1.78 13.45
CA TYR A 293 20.74 -2.27 13.40
C TYR A 293 21.72 -1.51 14.32
N SER A 294 21.24 -0.58 15.14
CA SER A 294 22.09 0.34 15.91
C SER A 294 23.07 -0.38 16.82
N ALA A 295 22.60 -1.31 17.66
CA ALA A 295 23.42 -1.99 18.64
C ALA A 295 24.63 -2.71 17.99
N ASN A 296 24.41 -3.40 16.87
CA ASN A 296 25.48 -4.09 16.14
C ASN A 296 26.45 -3.12 15.47
N MET A 297 25.93 -2.04 14.89
CA MET A 297 26.74 -1.03 14.21
C MET A 297 27.60 -0.23 15.19
N ILE A 298 27.04 0.19 16.33
CA ILE A 298 27.77 0.89 17.39
C ILE A 298 28.86 0.00 17.98
N ALA A 299 28.55 -1.27 18.28
CA ALA A 299 29.52 -2.20 18.84
C ALA A 299 30.73 -2.44 17.90
N ARG A 300 30.51 -2.40 16.58
CA ARG A 300 31.57 -2.66 15.57
C ARG A 300 32.34 -1.41 15.16
N PHE A 301 31.66 -0.29 14.98
CA PHE A 301 32.24 0.93 14.40
C PHE A 301 32.40 2.07 15.41
N GLY A 302 31.99 1.89 16.67
CA GLY A 302 32.02 2.92 17.70
C GLY A 302 30.96 4.01 17.53
N GLY A 303 30.06 3.88 16.54
CA GLY A 303 29.03 4.85 16.23
C GLY A 303 28.16 4.42 15.05
N LEU A 304 27.24 5.30 14.65
CA LEU A 304 26.32 5.05 13.53
C LEU A 304 26.79 5.68 12.20
N ASN A 305 27.77 6.58 12.25
CA ASN A 305 28.49 7.07 11.07
C ASN A 305 29.70 6.16 10.85
N VAL A 306 29.61 5.22 9.90
CA VAL A 306 30.66 4.23 9.63
C VAL A 306 31.92 4.88 9.06
N VAL A 307 31.75 5.98 8.32
CA VAL A 307 32.83 6.74 7.69
C VAL A 307 32.59 8.23 7.90
N GLU A 308 33.66 8.99 8.13
CA GLU A 308 33.57 10.45 8.17
C GLU A 308 33.07 11.01 6.82
N LYS A 309 32.12 11.94 6.86
CA LYS A 309 31.52 12.53 5.65
C LYS A 309 32.55 13.14 4.70
N SER A 310 33.68 13.65 5.22
CA SER A 310 34.81 14.20 4.48
C SER A 310 35.60 13.16 3.67
N LEU A 311 35.57 11.89 4.09
CA LEU A 311 36.29 10.79 3.46
C LEU A 311 35.42 10.01 2.47
N LEU A 312 34.12 10.29 2.42
CA LEU A 312 33.23 9.69 1.44
C LEU A 312 33.49 10.28 0.05
N PRO A 313 33.63 9.45 -1.01
CA PRO A 313 33.75 9.93 -2.38
C PRO A 313 32.38 10.41 -2.89
N THR A 314 31.92 11.56 -2.37
CA THR A 314 30.57 12.11 -2.59
C THR A 314 30.25 12.28 -4.08
N GLY A 315 31.23 12.67 -4.91
CA GLY A 315 31.07 12.74 -6.35
C GLY A 315 30.69 11.40 -6.99
N MET A 316 31.36 10.30 -6.61
CA MET A 316 31.03 8.96 -7.12
C MET A 316 29.67 8.48 -6.59
N VAL A 317 29.38 8.72 -5.31
CA VAL A 317 28.09 8.35 -4.69
C VAL A 317 26.92 9.01 -5.42
N THR A 318 27.03 10.30 -5.74
CA THR A 318 26.01 11.03 -6.49
C THR A 318 25.86 10.48 -7.91
N MET A 319 26.98 10.22 -8.61
CA MET A 319 26.93 9.62 -9.95
C MET A 319 26.25 8.25 -9.95
N PHE A 320 26.48 7.39 -8.96
CA PHE A 320 25.79 6.10 -8.85
C PHE A 320 24.28 6.27 -8.62
N ARG A 321 23.87 7.22 -7.77
CA ARG A 321 22.45 7.53 -7.55
C ARG A 321 21.74 8.03 -8.80
N GLU A 322 22.43 8.83 -9.61
CA GLU A 322 21.89 9.44 -10.81
C GLU A 322 22.02 8.55 -12.06
N SER A 323 22.84 7.50 -11.97
CA SER A 323 23.01 6.55 -13.07
C SER A 323 21.66 5.89 -13.41
N ARG A 324 21.25 5.99 -14.67
CA ARG A 324 20.05 5.30 -15.14
C ARG A 324 20.38 3.83 -15.31
N PHE A 325 19.65 2.96 -14.60
CA PHE A 325 19.76 1.52 -14.77
C PHE A 325 19.53 1.14 -16.25
N LYS A 326 20.51 0.46 -16.84
CA LYS A 326 20.44 -0.03 -18.22
C LYS A 326 19.86 -1.43 -18.22
N TRP A 327 18.57 -1.49 -18.52
CA TRP A 327 17.84 -2.75 -18.71
C TRP A 327 18.51 -3.62 -19.77
N GLN A 328 18.69 -4.89 -19.43
CA GLN A 328 19.12 -5.93 -20.37
C GLN A 328 17.86 -6.63 -20.88
N GLY A 329 17.55 -6.45 -22.16
CA GLY A 329 16.34 -7.02 -22.78
C GLY A 329 16.44 -8.52 -23.04
#